data_AF-A0A9Q4D5W6-F1
#
_entry.id   AF-A0A9Q4D5W6-F1
#
_cell.length_a   1.000
_cell.length_b   1.000
_cell.length_c   1.000
_cell.angle_alpha   90.00
_cell.angle_beta   90.00
_cell.angle_gamma   90.00
#
_symmetry.space_group_name_H-M   'P 1'
#
loop_
_entity.id
_entity.type
_entity.pdbx_description
1 polymer ?
#
loop_
_entity_poly.entity_id
_entity_poly.type
_entity_poly.pdbx_seq_one_letter_code
_entity_poly.pdbx_strand_id
1 'polypeptide(L)'
;NRPGRLPAAMTASAAAASAAGAYGVFFGSIWTLAADMGVDRLSVVTVLAVVGMTSWLIATNGLWARRSDWSTRRWAAMDNVATVITVAVAALMIYAGLFLLLFVASVVVVPPHYLTETLGVEAGIQHYLKLSWLAASLGLIAGAIGSSFDDDEAIRNATYSLREAERRALHQRLEDLDEESAEHRAHGTGP
;
A
#
# COMPACT_ATOMS: atom_id res chain seq x y z
N ASN A 1 -19.62 -5.11 -4.74
CA ASN A 1 -18.33 -5.82 -4.86
C ASN A 1 -17.78 -5.55 -6.27
N ARG A 2 -16.80 -4.64 -6.46
CA ARG A 2 -16.25 -4.30 -7.79
C ARG A 2 -14.90 -5.02 -7.98
N PRO A 3 -14.89 -6.19 -8.67
CA PRO A 3 -13.71 -7.08 -8.72
C PRO A 3 -12.49 -6.51 -9.46
N GLY A 4 -12.63 -5.37 -10.14
CA GLY A 4 -11.55 -4.71 -10.89
C GLY A 4 -10.74 -3.64 -10.13
N ARG A 5 -11.07 -3.31 -8.87
CA ARG A 5 -10.34 -2.27 -8.10
C ARG A 5 -9.10 -2.80 -7.38
N LEU A 6 -9.12 -4.08 -6.98
CA LEU A 6 -7.97 -4.74 -6.33
C LEU A 6 -6.71 -4.78 -7.23
N PRO A 7 -6.78 -5.10 -8.53
CA PRO A 7 -5.61 -5.08 -9.41
C PRO A 7 -5.04 -3.67 -9.62
N ALA A 8 -5.89 -2.65 -9.69
CA ALA A 8 -5.47 -1.27 -9.94
C ALA A 8 -4.67 -0.69 -8.77
N ALA A 9 -5.15 -0.91 -7.53
CA ALA A 9 -4.49 -0.46 -6.30
C ALA A 9 -3.08 -1.08 -6.13
N MET A 10 -2.95 -2.37 -6.44
CA MET A 10 -1.66 -3.07 -6.40
C MET A 10 -0.72 -2.57 -7.50
N THR A 11 -1.25 -2.15 -8.65
CA THR A 11 -0.44 -1.64 -9.76
C THR A 11 0.10 -0.24 -9.47
N ALA A 12 -0.70 0.65 -8.87
CA ALA A 12 -0.29 2.01 -8.54
C ALA A 12 0.82 2.04 -7.48
N SER A 13 0.68 1.23 -6.43
CA SER A 13 1.70 1.10 -5.38
C SER A 13 3.00 0.48 -5.88
N ALA A 14 2.92 -0.56 -6.74
CA ALA A 14 4.08 -1.14 -7.40
C ALA A 14 4.76 -0.14 -8.34
N ALA A 15 3.99 0.69 -9.07
CA ALA A 15 4.53 1.74 -9.92
C ALA A 15 5.22 2.83 -9.10
N ALA A 16 4.62 3.29 -8.00
CA ALA A 16 5.22 4.27 -7.09
C ALA A 16 6.51 3.72 -6.45
N ALA A 17 6.50 2.47 -5.99
CA ALA A 17 7.67 1.80 -5.44
C ALA A 17 8.79 1.66 -6.46
N SER A 18 8.44 1.28 -7.70
CA SER A 18 9.40 1.14 -8.80
C SER A 18 9.99 2.49 -9.20
N ALA A 19 9.18 3.55 -9.27
CA ALA A 19 9.63 4.89 -9.61
C ALA A 19 10.59 5.46 -8.55
N ALA A 20 10.25 5.32 -7.27
CA ALA A 20 11.11 5.74 -6.16
C ALA A 20 12.39 4.89 -6.07
N GLY A 21 12.32 3.58 -6.33
CA GLY A 21 13.49 2.71 -6.41
C GLY A 21 14.41 3.07 -7.59
N ALA A 22 13.83 3.34 -8.76
CA ALA A 22 14.58 3.75 -9.95
C ALA A 22 15.33 5.06 -9.74
N TYR A 23 14.75 6.03 -9.01
CA TYR A 23 15.46 7.24 -8.59
C TYR A 23 16.77 6.91 -7.84
N GLY A 24 16.74 5.90 -6.96
CA GLY A 24 17.94 5.43 -6.27
C GLY A 24 19.03 4.91 -7.21
N VAL A 25 18.64 4.24 -8.30
CA VAL A 25 19.57 3.67 -9.28
C VAL A 25 20.14 4.73 -10.22
N PHE A 26 19.39 5.78 -10.56
CA PHE A 26 19.84 6.77 -11.54
C PHE A 26 20.68 7.93 -10.99
N PHE A 27 20.61 8.20 -9.68
CA PHE A 27 21.26 9.38 -9.10
C PHE A 27 22.49 9.01 -8.26
N GLY A 28 23.66 9.52 -8.66
CA GLY A 28 24.94 9.23 -8.03
C GLY A 28 25.06 9.61 -6.55
N SER A 29 24.26 10.56 -6.06
CA SER A 29 24.18 10.91 -4.64
C SER A 29 23.67 9.76 -3.77
N ILE A 30 22.85 8.87 -4.34
CA ILE A 30 22.37 7.67 -3.64
C ILE A 30 23.45 6.59 -3.64
N TRP A 31 24.29 6.54 -4.67
CA TRP A 31 25.38 5.57 -4.77
C TRP A 31 26.46 5.86 -3.73
N THR A 32 26.84 7.13 -3.57
CA THR A 32 27.81 7.55 -2.55
C THR A 32 27.27 7.32 -1.14
N LEU A 33 26.00 7.68 -0.90
CA LEU A 33 25.35 7.44 0.39
C LEU A 33 25.26 5.94 0.72
N ALA A 34 24.92 5.09 -0.25
CA ALA A 34 24.84 3.65 -0.06
C ALA A 34 26.22 3.03 0.19
N ALA A 35 27.27 3.50 -0.48
CA ALA A 35 28.63 2.99 -0.30
C ALA A 35 29.18 3.28 1.10
N ASP A 36 28.91 4.47 1.62
CA ASP A 36 29.33 4.93 2.95
C ASP A 36 28.54 4.26 4.09
N MET A 37 27.33 3.77 3.80
CA MET A 37 26.55 3.02 4.79
C MET A 37 27.17 1.64 5.09
N GLY A 38 27.42 1.40 6.37
CA GLY A 38 27.72 0.07 6.92
C GLY A 38 26.51 -0.86 6.84
N VAL A 39 26.78 -2.17 6.87
CA VAL A 39 25.75 -3.24 6.80
C VAL A 39 24.77 -3.14 7.99
N ASP A 40 25.26 -2.68 9.15
CA ASP A 40 24.49 -2.37 10.34
C ASP A 40 23.37 -1.35 10.05
N ARG A 41 23.71 -0.20 9.45
CA ARG A 41 22.75 0.86 9.13
C ARG A 41 21.75 0.41 8.08
N LEU A 42 22.22 -0.29 7.03
CA LEU A 42 21.36 -0.86 5.99
C LEU A 42 20.35 -1.85 6.57
N SER A 43 20.78 -2.70 7.50
CA SER A 43 19.87 -3.64 8.17
C SER A 43 18.76 -2.90 8.93
N VAL A 44 19.09 -1.83 9.66
CA VAL A 44 18.10 -1.00 10.37
C VAL A 44 17.12 -0.35 9.41
N VAL A 45 17.60 0.22 8.31
CA VAL A 45 16.74 0.84 7.28
C VAL A 45 15.76 -0.19 6.70
N THR A 46 16.22 -1.41 6.48
CA THR A 46 15.37 -2.53 5.99
C THR A 46 14.30 -2.89 7.00
N VAL A 47 14.68 -3.04 8.26
CA VAL A 47 13.76 -3.37 9.34
C VAL A 47 12.71 -2.26 9.44
N LEU A 48 13.11 -1.00 9.39
CA LEU A 48 12.18 0.14 9.39
C LEU A 48 11.25 0.14 8.17
N ALA A 49 11.77 -0.15 6.98
CA ALA A 49 10.96 -0.23 5.76
C ALA A 49 9.94 -1.38 5.82
N VAL A 50 10.35 -2.56 6.29
CA VAL A 50 9.48 -3.74 6.44
C VAL A 50 8.44 -3.51 7.54
N VAL A 51 8.83 -2.97 8.69
CA VAL A 51 7.90 -2.63 9.78
C VAL A 51 6.91 -1.57 9.33
N GLY A 52 7.38 -0.54 8.62
CA GLY A 52 6.54 0.50 8.03
C GLY A 52 5.53 -0.09 7.05
N MET A 53 5.97 -0.89 6.09
CA MET A 53 5.10 -1.55 5.11
C MET A 53 4.12 -2.53 5.77
N THR A 54 4.56 -3.29 6.77
CA THR A 54 3.71 -4.23 7.51
C THR A 54 2.63 -3.47 8.29
N SER A 55 3.02 -2.43 9.03
CA SER A 55 2.09 -1.56 9.77
C SER A 55 1.10 -0.89 8.83
N TRP A 56 1.59 -0.44 7.68
CA TRP A 56 0.79 0.15 6.61
C TRP A 56 -0.25 -0.83 6.06
N LEU A 57 0.18 -2.04 5.65
CA LEU A 57 -0.74 -3.08 5.16
C LEU A 57 -1.80 -3.46 6.20
N ILE A 58 -1.42 -3.56 7.47
CA ILE A 58 -2.35 -3.84 8.57
C ILE A 58 -3.38 -2.71 8.72
N ALA A 59 -2.94 -1.45 8.66
CA ALA A 59 -3.81 -0.28 8.78
C ALA A 59 -4.78 -0.17 7.59
N THR A 60 -4.30 -0.30 6.36
CA THR A 60 -5.11 -0.11 5.14
C THR A 60 -6.03 -1.29 4.85
N ASN A 61 -5.60 -2.54 5.11
CA ASN A 61 -6.44 -3.71 4.84
C ASN A 61 -7.42 -4.05 5.98
N GLY A 62 -7.42 -3.28 7.09
CA GLY A 62 -8.35 -3.49 8.20
C GLY A 62 -8.26 -4.90 8.83
N LEU A 63 -7.12 -5.57 8.67
CA LEU A 63 -6.90 -6.97 9.10
C LEU A 63 -6.88 -7.15 10.62
N TRP A 64 -7.03 -6.06 11.39
CA TRP A 64 -7.11 -6.12 12.82
C TRP A 64 -8.48 -6.67 13.24
N ALA A 65 -8.53 -7.96 13.60
CA ALA A 65 -9.74 -8.63 14.05
C ALA A 65 -10.25 -7.99 15.36
N ARG A 66 -11.15 -7.02 15.24
CA ARG A 66 -11.85 -6.39 16.37
C ARG A 66 -13.13 -7.18 16.64
N ARG A 67 -13.01 -8.41 17.15
CA ARG A 67 -14.17 -9.15 17.69
C ARG A 67 -14.38 -8.74 19.15
N SER A 68 -15.60 -8.28 19.45
CA SER A 68 -15.99 -7.54 20.65
C SER A 68 -16.20 -8.38 21.92
N ASP A 69 -15.65 -9.59 22.00
CA ASP A 69 -15.91 -10.50 23.12
C ASP A 69 -14.67 -10.80 23.98
N TRP A 70 -14.77 -10.40 25.24
CA TRP A 70 -13.71 -10.45 26.26
C TRP A 70 -13.24 -11.88 26.58
N SER A 71 -14.04 -12.91 26.29
CA SER A 71 -13.76 -14.32 26.57
C SER A 71 -12.85 -15.01 25.53
N THR A 72 -12.70 -14.44 24.33
CA THR A 72 -11.89 -15.00 23.22
C THR A 72 -10.56 -14.30 22.97
N ARG A 73 -10.16 -13.37 23.86
CA ARG A 73 -9.01 -12.47 23.66
C ARG A 73 -7.66 -13.20 23.45
N ARG A 74 -7.50 -14.40 24.03
CA ARG A 74 -6.29 -15.23 23.89
C ARG A 74 -6.23 -15.99 22.55
N TRP A 75 -7.39 -16.37 22.01
CA TRP A 75 -7.52 -16.98 20.68
C TRP A 75 -7.40 -15.94 19.56
N ALA A 76 -7.98 -14.75 19.77
CA ALA A 76 -7.82 -13.61 18.85
C ALA A 76 -6.35 -13.14 18.73
N ALA A 77 -5.55 -13.25 19.79
CA ALA A 77 -4.12 -12.94 19.73
C ALA A 77 -3.34 -13.91 18.83
N MET A 78 -3.68 -15.21 18.84
CA MET A 78 -3.03 -16.22 17.99
C MET A 78 -3.39 -16.02 16.51
N ASP A 79 -4.64 -15.71 16.20
CA ASP A 79 -5.07 -15.41 14.82
C ASP A 79 -4.45 -14.12 14.29
N ASN A 80 -4.31 -13.10 15.16
CA ASN A 80 -3.63 -11.85 14.80
C ASN A 80 -2.14 -12.06 14.54
N VAL A 81 -1.47 -12.95 15.30
CA VAL A 81 -0.06 -13.31 15.04
C VAL A 81 0.10 -14.02 13.70
N ALA A 82 -0.78 -14.97 13.38
CA ALA A 82 -0.77 -15.64 12.08
C ALA A 82 -0.98 -14.64 10.92
N THR A 83 -1.87 -13.66 11.12
CA THR A 83 -2.12 -12.58 10.16
C THR A 83 -0.90 -11.68 10.01
N VAL A 84 -0.27 -11.25 11.12
CA VAL A 84 0.96 -10.44 11.10
C VAL A 84 2.09 -11.19 10.42
N ILE A 85 2.29 -12.47 10.70
CA ILE A 85 3.33 -13.29 10.06
C ILE A 85 3.06 -13.38 8.56
N THR A 86 1.81 -13.64 8.16
CA THR A 86 1.46 -13.75 6.74
C THR A 86 1.69 -12.43 6.00
N VAL A 87 1.29 -11.30 6.58
CA VAL A 87 1.52 -9.97 6.01
C VAL A 87 3.00 -9.62 5.97
N ALA A 88 3.76 -9.94 7.01
CA ALA A 88 5.20 -9.72 7.05
C ALA A 88 5.92 -10.54 5.97
N VAL A 89 5.53 -11.80 5.77
CA VAL A 89 6.05 -12.65 4.69
C VAL A 89 5.69 -12.06 3.32
N ALA A 90 4.46 -11.60 3.12
CA ALA A 90 4.07 -10.95 1.87
C ALA A 90 4.87 -9.66 1.60
N ALA A 91 5.06 -8.82 2.63
CA ALA A 91 5.88 -7.61 2.53
C ALA A 91 7.35 -7.95 2.21
N LEU A 92 7.89 -9.01 2.81
CA LEU A 92 9.25 -9.48 2.53
C LEU A 92 9.39 -9.98 1.09
N MET A 93 8.38 -10.69 0.56
CA MET A 93 8.36 -11.14 -0.83
C MET A 93 8.34 -9.96 -1.82
N ILE A 94 7.52 -8.93 -1.53
CA ILE A 94 7.48 -7.70 -2.34
C ILE A 94 8.84 -6.99 -2.28
N TYR A 95 9.44 -6.87 -1.09
CA TYR A 95 10.76 -6.28 -0.91
C TYR A 95 11.83 -7.03 -1.69
N ALA A 96 11.85 -8.36 -1.62
CA ALA A 96 12.80 -9.20 -2.35
C ALA A 96 12.66 -9.03 -3.87
N GLY A 97 11.42 -8.93 -4.39
CA GLY A 97 11.16 -8.65 -5.80
C GLY A 97 11.68 -7.28 -6.24
N LEU A 98 11.39 -6.23 -5.46
CA LEU A 98 11.90 -4.87 -5.69
C LEU A 98 13.43 -4.83 -5.65
N PHE A 99 14.03 -5.46 -4.65
CA PHE A 99 15.47 -5.57 -4.52
C PHE A 99 16.11 -6.23 -5.75
N LEU A 100 15.60 -7.38 -6.18
CA LEU A 100 16.13 -8.09 -7.34
C LEU A 100 15.99 -7.26 -8.62
N LEU A 101 14.83 -6.64 -8.82
CA LEU A 101 14.57 -5.76 -9.96
C LEU A 101 15.56 -4.60 -10.01
N LEU A 102 15.78 -3.92 -8.88
CA LEU A 102 16.70 -2.78 -8.78
C LEU A 102 18.16 -3.20 -8.84
N PHE A 103 18.51 -4.39 -8.33
CA PHE A 103 19.84 -4.97 -8.49
C PHE A 103 20.16 -5.22 -9.96
N VAL A 104 19.28 -5.93 -10.68
CA VAL A 104 19.44 -6.14 -12.12
C VAL A 104 19.49 -4.80 -12.87
N ALA A 105 18.59 -3.86 -12.55
CA ALA A 105 18.60 -2.53 -13.16
C ALA A 105 19.93 -1.80 -12.91
N SER A 106 20.46 -1.83 -11.69
CA SER A 106 21.73 -1.17 -11.37
C SER A 106 22.91 -1.79 -12.12
N VAL A 107 22.98 -3.12 -12.22
CA VAL A 107 24.04 -3.80 -12.99
C VAL A 107 23.95 -3.48 -14.48
N VAL A 108 22.73 -3.40 -15.03
CA VAL A 108 22.51 -3.11 -16.46
C VAL A 108 22.76 -1.64 -16.78
N VAL A 109 22.33 -0.73 -15.91
CA VAL A 109 22.34 0.72 -16.15
C VAL A 109 23.67 1.36 -15.78
N VAL A 110 24.33 0.89 -14.71
CA VAL A 110 25.49 1.57 -14.11
C VAL A 110 26.78 0.85 -14.49
N PRO A 111 27.61 1.42 -15.38
CA PRO A 111 28.87 0.81 -15.76
C PRO A 111 29.87 0.78 -14.57
N PRO A 112 30.68 -0.29 -14.40
CA PRO A 112 31.62 -0.40 -13.28
C PRO A 112 32.66 0.74 -13.22
N HIS A 113 33.13 1.22 -14.38
CA HIS A 113 34.08 2.32 -14.46
C HIS A 113 33.49 3.63 -13.92
N TYR A 114 32.23 3.93 -14.28
CA TYR A 114 31.54 5.14 -13.84
C TYR A 114 31.23 5.11 -12.34
N LEU A 115 30.88 3.93 -11.81
CA LEU A 115 30.69 3.72 -10.38
C LEU A 115 32.00 3.89 -9.59
N THR A 116 33.11 3.37 -10.13
CA THR A 116 34.45 3.51 -9.53
C THR A 116 34.89 4.97 -9.49
N GLU A 117 34.68 5.71 -10.57
CA GLU A 117 34.99 7.15 -10.65
C GLU A 117 34.15 7.96 -9.67
N THR A 118 32.86 7.64 -9.53
CA THR A 118 31.95 8.32 -8.61
C THR A 118 32.29 8.04 -7.14
N LEU A 119 32.68 6.81 -6.81
CA LEU A 119 32.96 6.38 -5.43
C LEU A 119 34.41 6.64 -4.99
N GLY A 120 35.34 6.84 -5.93
CA GLY A 120 36.77 6.99 -5.65
C GLY A 120 37.45 5.69 -5.16
N VAL A 121 36.75 4.55 -5.23
CA VAL A 121 37.24 3.22 -4.84
C VAL A 121 36.78 2.19 -5.87
N GLU A 122 37.53 1.09 -6.01
CA GLU A 122 37.25 0.04 -6.98
C GLU A 122 35.86 -0.59 -6.73
N ALA A 123 34.94 -0.41 -7.68
CA ALA A 123 33.56 -0.81 -7.52
C ALA A 123 33.39 -2.33 -7.70
N GLY A 124 33.26 -3.07 -6.60
CA GLY A 124 32.84 -4.47 -6.58
C GLY A 124 31.32 -4.70 -6.47
N ILE A 125 30.91 -5.97 -6.54
CA ILE A 125 29.51 -6.43 -6.42
C ILE A 125 28.81 -5.93 -5.14
N GLN A 126 29.58 -5.70 -4.07
CA GLN A 126 29.07 -5.22 -2.80
C GLN A 126 28.44 -3.82 -2.92
N HIS A 127 28.97 -2.95 -3.78
CA HIS A 127 28.41 -1.60 -3.97
C HIS A 127 27.07 -1.65 -4.70
N TYR A 128 26.94 -2.52 -5.70
CA TYR A 128 25.65 -2.79 -6.37
C TYR A 128 24.62 -3.38 -5.41
N LEU A 129 25.04 -4.29 -4.53
CA LEU A 129 24.18 -4.82 -3.47
C LEU A 129 23.71 -3.73 -2.51
N LYS A 130 24.63 -2.92 -1.96
CA LYS A 130 24.26 -1.82 -1.04
C LYS A 130 23.35 -0.79 -1.72
N LEU A 131 23.61 -0.47 -2.99
CA LEU A 131 22.83 0.47 -3.78
C LEU A 131 21.39 -0.03 -3.98
N SER A 132 21.24 -1.23 -4.53
CA SER A 132 19.93 -1.85 -4.75
C SER A 132 19.17 -2.07 -3.44
N TRP A 133 19.88 -2.36 -2.36
CA TRP A 133 19.33 -2.47 -1.02
C TRP A 133 18.70 -1.14 -0.56
N LEU A 134 19.48 -0.05 -0.60
CA LEU A 134 18.98 1.26 -0.19
C LEU A 134 17.80 1.72 -1.07
N ALA A 135 17.94 1.55 -2.39
CA ALA A 135 16.91 1.90 -3.36
C ALA A 135 15.61 1.10 -3.15
N ALA A 136 15.70 -0.20 -2.86
CA ALA A 136 14.54 -1.04 -2.57
C ALA A 136 13.82 -0.60 -1.28
N SER A 137 14.56 -0.20 -0.25
CA SER A 137 13.98 0.30 1.00
C SER A 137 13.24 1.63 0.78
N LEU A 138 13.82 2.56 0.02
CA LEU A 138 13.15 3.80 -0.37
C LEU A 138 11.90 3.53 -1.21
N GLY A 139 12.03 2.63 -2.19
CA GLY A 139 10.93 2.17 -3.03
C GLY A 139 9.79 1.56 -2.22
N LEU A 140 10.09 0.71 -1.25
CA LEU A 140 9.05 0.08 -0.41
C LEU A 140 8.29 1.12 0.42
N ILE A 141 8.99 2.09 1.02
CA ILE A 141 8.37 3.18 1.80
C ILE A 141 7.49 4.04 0.88
N ALA A 142 7.99 4.41 -0.29
CA ALA A 142 7.22 5.19 -1.27
C ALA A 142 6.01 4.42 -1.81
N GLY A 143 6.13 3.10 -2.01
CA GLY A 143 5.04 2.22 -2.41
C GLY A 143 3.94 2.14 -1.36
N ALA A 144 4.32 2.05 -0.08
CA ALA A 144 3.39 2.12 1.04
C ALA A 144 2.59 3.43 1.01
N ILE A 145 3.28 4.57 0.98
CA ILE A 145 2.65 5.89 0.91
C ILE A 145 1.80 6.05 -0.37
N GLY A 146 2.30 5.57 -1.52
CA GLY A 146 1.62 5.60 -2.80
C GLY A 146 0.28 4.87 -2.79
N SER A 147 0.18 3.76 -2.05
CA SER A 147 -1.08 3.04 -1.89
C SER A 147 -2.12 3.79 -1.02
N SER A 148 -1.71 4.79 -0.23
CA SER A 148 -2.63 5.68 0.51
C SER A 148 -3.40 6.62 -0.39
N PHE A 149 -2.76 7.11 -1.45
CA PHE A 149 -3.38 8.08 -2.36
C PHE A 149 -4.49 7.47 -3.21
N ASP A 150 -4.56 6.14 -3.29
CA ASP A 150 -5.65 5.42 -3.94
C ASP A 150 -6.95 5.47 -3.11
N ASP A 151 -6.84 5.60 -1.78
CA ASP A 151 -7.98 5.77 -0.89
C ASP A 151 -8.64 7.16 -1.04
N ASP A 152 -7.90 8.20 -1.42
CA ASP A 152 -8.48 9.54 -1.69
C ASP A 152 -9.46 9.54 -2.88
N GLU A 153 -9.28 8.64 -3.85
CA GLU A 153 -10.22 8.43 -4.94
C GLU A 153 -11.42 7.57 -4.51
N ALA A 154 -11.25 6.71 -3.50
CA ALA A 154 -12.36 6.03 -2.81
C ALA A 154 -13.18 6.99 -1.94
N ILE A 155 -12.55 7.94 -1.25
CA ILE A 155 -13.19 9.02 -0.48
C ILE A 155 -13.98 9.95 -1.42
N ARG A 156 -13.42 10.28 -2.59
CA ARG A 156 -14.12 11.06 -3.63
C ARG A 156 -15.40 10.37 -4.10
N ASN A 157 -15.36 9.05 -4.28
CA ASN A 157 -16.55 8.25 -4.61
C ASN A 157 -17.55 8.16 -3.45
N ALA A 158 -17.08 8.19 -2.19
CA ALA A 158 -17.94 8.26 -1.01
C ALA A 158 -18.63 9.63 -0.85
N THR A 159 -18.05 10.71 -1.37
CA THR A 159 -18.76 12.01 -1.43
C THR A 159 -19.86 12.01 -2.51
N TYR A 160 -19.66 11.28 -3.61
CA TYR A 160 -20.70 11.11 -4.64
C TYR A 160 -21.85 10.17 -4.22
N SER A 161 -21.58 9.17 -3.37
CA SER A 161 -22.62 8.24 -2.88
C SER A 161 -23.72 8.90 -2.06
N LEU A 162 -23.46 10.11 -1.52
CA LEU A 162 -24.47 10.91 -0.83
C LEU A 162 -25.63 11.30 -1.76
N ARG A 163 -25.35 11.62 -3.03
CA ARG A 163 -26.38 12.00 -4.02
C ARG A 163 -27.21 10.81 -4.51
N GLU A 164 -26.62 9.62 -4.59
CA GLU A 164 -27.34 8.39 -4.94
C GLU A 164 -28.17 7.85 -3.77
N ALA A 165 -27.72 8.06 -2.52
CA ALA A 165 -28.48 7.77 -1.32
C ALA A 165 -29.67 8.74 -1.17
N GLU A 166 -29.45 10.03 -1.46
CA GLU A 166 -30.50 11.05 -1.44
C GLU A 166 -31.59 10.79 -2.49
N ARG A 167 -31.22 10.35 -3.71
CA ARG A 167 -32.20 9.95 -4.73
C ARG A 167 -33.06 8.76 -4.30
N ARG A 168 -32.47 7.76 -3.66
CA ARG A 168 -33.22 6.59 -3.15
C ARG A 168 -34.15 6.96 -2.00
N ALA A 169 -33.70 7.81 -1.09
CA ALA A 169 -34.52 8.33 0.00
C ALA A 169 -35.69 9.20 -0.52
N LEU A 170 -35.47 9.98 -1.58
CA LEU A 170 -36.53 10.77 -2.22
C LEU A 170 -37.57 9.87 -2.89
N HIS A 171 -37.14 8.83 -3.61
CA HIS A 171 -38.06 7.88 -4.26
C HIS A 171 -38.92 7.11 -3.25
N GLN A 172 -38.32 6.61 -2.17
CA GLN A 172 -39.07 5.94 -1.10
C GLN A 172 -40.12 6.87 -0.48
N ARG A 173 -39.76 8.14 -0.23
CA ARG A 173 -40.69 9.10 0.35
C ARG A 173 -41.84 9.46 -0.57
N LEU A 174 -41.64 9.41 -1.89
CA LEU A 174 -42.71 9.61 -2.87
C LEU A 174 -43.63 8.39 -2.94
N GLU A 175 -43.07 7.18 -2.88
CA GLU A 175 -43.84 5.93 -2.80
C GLU A 175 -44.71 5.89 -1.53
N ASP A 176 -44.14 6.23 -0.37
CA ASP A 176 -44.88 6.29 0.90
C ASP A 176 -46.06 7.29 0.84
N LEU A 177 -45.85 8.46 0.22
CA LEU A 177 -46.91 9.47 0.05
C LEU A 177 -47.99 9.02 -0.92
N ASP A 178 -47.62 8.30 -1.98
CA ASP A 178 -48.57 7.75 -2.95
C ASP A 178 -49.43 6.66 -2.29
N GLU A 179 -48.83 5.78 -1.48
CA GLU A 179 -49.54 4.74 -0.70
C GLU A 179 -50.51 5.36 0.32
N GLU A 180 -50.06 6.33 1.11
CA GLU A 180 -50.88 7.01 2.12
C GLU A 180 -52.07 7.76 1.47
N SER A 181 -51.85 8.37 0.29
CA SER A 181 -52.90 9.04 -0.48
C SER A 181 -53.91 8.06 -1.10
N ALA A 182 -53.47 6.83 -1.41
CA ALA A 182 -54.32 5.77 -1.93
C ALA A 182 -55.17 5.15 -0.82
N GLU A 183 -54.60 4.93 0.37
CA GLU A 183 -55.34 4.50 1.56
C GLU A 183 -56.37 5.54 2.00
N HIS A 184 -56.02 6.83 1.98
CA HIS A 184 -56.96 7.90 2.34
C HIS A 184 -58.12 8.02 1.33
N ARG A 185 -57.87 7.77 0.05
CA ARG A 185 -58.92 7.66 -0.98
C ARG A 185 -59.80 6.41 -0.81
N ALA A 186 -59.21 5.28 -0.40
CA ALA A 186 -59.94 4.04 -0.15
C ALA A 186 -60.82 4.11 1.12
N HIS A 187 -60.36 4.80 2.16
CA HIS A 187 -61.11 4.98 3.41
C HIS A 187 -62.05 6.20 3.41
N GLY A 188 -61.82 7.19 2.55
CA GLY A 188 -62.67 8.37 2.38
C GLY A 188 -63.96 8.15 1.57
N THR A 189 -64.25 6.91 1.16
CA THR A 189 -65.49 6.54 0.44
C THR A 189 -66.29 5.49 1.21
N GLY A 190 -66.73 5.87 2.42
CA GLY A 190 -67.79 5.18 3.16
C GLY A 190 -68.71 6.25 3.78
N PRO A 191 -70.04 6.06 3.73
CA PRO A 191 -71.05 7.04 3.33
C PRO A 191 -71.21 8.28 4.22
#